data_AF-A0A0A9XQ03-F1
#
_entry.id   AF-A0A0A9XQ03-F1
#
_cell.length_a   1.000
_cell.length_b   1.000
_cell.length_c   1.000
_cell.angle_alpha   90.00
_cell.angle_beta   90.00
_cell.angle_gamma   90.00
#
_symmetry.space_group_name_H-M   'P 1'
#
loop_
_entity.id
_entity.type
_entity.pdbx_description
1 polymer ?
#
loop_
_entity_poly.entity_id
_entity_poly.type
_entity_poly.pdbx_seq_one_letter_code
_entity_poly.pdbx_strand_id
1 'polypeptide(L)'
;MHSKYDAQSSSTYYHGNKTMSIQYITGNIQGDTSFDNIQLGGITVSNQSFLLANTTSELFQHVFADGVLGLSPGCKECRSDYNILKRMKEQNLIESEVFSFRVCQEKSGAELYIGAHDFGETKTKKTIPLKIDSDSWLF
;
A
#
# COMPACT_ATOMS: atom_id res chain seq x y z
N MET A 1 15.33 -8.15 12.98
CA MET A 1 15.43 -6.72 13.35
C MET A 1 14.96 -5.92 12.15
N HIS A 2 14.03 -4.98 12.36
CA HIS A 2 13.41 -4.21 11.28
C HIS A 2 14.14 -2.93 10.97
N SER A 3 14.08 -2.52 9.70
CA SER A 3 14.47 -1.17 9.29
C SER A 3 13.49 -0.15 9.87
N LYS A 4 14.01 0.97 10.39
CA LYS A 4 13.18 2.06 10.92
C LYS A 4 13.30 3.27 10.01
N TYR A 5 12.18 3.90 9.73
CA TYR A 5 12.14 5.16 8.99
C TYR A 5 12.60 6.32 9.89
N ASP A 6 13.57 7.10 9.41
CA ASP A 6 14.07 8.30 10.09
C ASP A 6 13.48 9.55 9.45
N ALA A 7 12.45 10.10 10.10
CA ALA A 7 11.75 11.29 9.66
C ALA A 7 12.65 12.55 9.62
N GLN A 8 13.69 12.62 10.45
CA GLN A 8 14.57 13.80 10.51
C GLN A 8 15.51 13.87 9.30
N SER A 9 15.75 12.74 8.65
CA SER A 9 16.61 12.64 7.47
C SER A 9 15.93 13.06 6.16
N SER A 10 14.60 13.16 6.14
CA SER A 10 13.83 13.48 4.94
C SER A 10 13.40 14.94 4.90
N SER A 11 13.83 15.66 3.86
CA SER A 11 13.43 17.05 3.63
C SER A 11 11.99 17.21 3.13
N THR A 12 11.35 16.12 2.71
CA THR A 12 9.96 16.11 2.21
C THR A 12 8.98 15.54 3.22
N TYR A 13 9.47 15.09 4.38
CA TYR A 13 8.64 14.60 5.46
C TYR A 13 7.77 15.71 6.04
N TYR A 14 6.52 15.35 6.30
CA TYR A 14 5.56 16.16 7.03
C TYR A 14 4.80 15.30 8.04
N HIS A 15 4.85 15.71 9.30
CA HIS A 15 4.13 15.05 10.39
C HIS A 15 2.64 15.40 10.34
N GLY A 16 1.77 14.39 10.27
CA GLY A 16 0.32 14.58 10.34
C GLY A 16 -0.17 14.85 11.77
N ASN A 17 -1.44 15.21 11.93
CA ASN A 17 -1.98 15.63 13.23
C ASN A 17 -2.82 14.55 13.93
N LYS A 18 -2.76 13.29 13.47
CA LYS A 18 -3.62 12.21 13.94
C LYS A 18 -2.81 10.98 14.30
N THR A 19 -3.04 10.45 15.49
CA THR A 19 -2.59 9.11 15.88
C THR A 19 -3.66 8.09 15.49
N MET A 20 -3.25 6.95 14.96
CA MET A 20 -4.13 5.86 14.55
C MET A 20 -3.67 4.55 15.17
N SER A 21 -4.63 3.65 15.41
CA SER A 21 -4.37 2.27 15.84
C SER A 21 -5.05 1.33 14.84
N ILE A 22 -4.31 0.34 14.38
CA ILE A 22 -4.78 -0.69 13.45
C ILE A 22 -4.66 -2.03 14.16
N GLN A 23 -5.80 -2.68 14.36
CA GLN A 23 -5.84 -4.06 14.82
C GLN A 23 -5.58 -4.99 13.63
N TYR A 24 -4.62 -5.89 13.78
CA TYR A 24 -4.24 -6.84 12.74
C TYR A 24 -4.23 -8.25 13.34
N ILE A 25 -5.30 -9.01 13.08
CA ILE A 25 -5.55 -10.32 13.70
C ILE A 25 -5.61 -10.16 15.24
N THR A 26 -4.66 -10.75 15.97
CA THR A 26 -4.51 -10.63 17.43
C THR A 26 -3.49 -9.55 17.81
N GLY A 27 -2.78 -8.98 16.82
CA GLY A 27 -1.81 -7.92 17.01
C GLY A 27 -2.43 -6.53 16.88
N ASN A 28 -1.66 -5.52 17.31
CA ASN A 28 -2.03 -4.12 17.17
C ASN A 28 -0.79 -3.30 16.77
N ILE A 29 -1.00 -2.33 15.89
CA ILE A 29 -0.03 -1.31 15.52
C ILE A 29 -0.63 0.04 15.89
N GLN A 30 0.12 0.87 16.59
CA GLN A 30 -0.23 2.26 16.85
C GLN A 30 0.87 3.17 16.31
N GLY A 31 0.48 4.29 15.72
CA GLY A 31 1.42 5.23 15.13
C GLY A 31 0.76 6.53 14.74
N ASP A 32 1.55 7.42 14.16
CA ASP A 32 1.10 8.73 13.71
C ASP A 32 0.94 8.74 12.19
N THR A 33 -0.13 9.39 11.73
CA THR A 33 -0.27 9.73 10.32
C THR A 33 0.91 10.59 9.91
N SER A 34 1.63 10.14 8.90
CA SER A 34 2.82 10.80 8.34
C SER A 34 2.67 10.96 6.84
N PHE A 35 3.42 11.88 6.28
CA PHE A 35 3.45 12.16 4.84
C PHE A 35 4.90 12.28 4.39
N ASP A 36 5.22 11.66 3.26
CA ASP A 36 6.50 11.83 2.59
C ASP A 36 6.37 11.43 1.12
N ASN A 37 7.44 11.59 0.36
CA ASN A 37 7.59 10.99 -0.95
C ASN A 37 7.89 9.49 -0.80
N ILE A 38 7.12 8.63 -1.46
CA ILE A 38 7.37 7.19 -1.50
C ILE A 38 7.90 6.82 -2.88
N GLN A 39 9.00 6.07 -2.91
CA GLN A 39 9.50 5.48 -4.14
C GLN A 39 9.04 4.02 -4.25
N LEU A 40 8.40 3.66 -5.36
CA LEU A 40 7.91 2.32 -5.65
C LEU A 40 8.17 1.97 -7.12
N GLY A 41 8.94 0.91 -7.38
CA GLY A 41 9.22 0.46 -8.75
C GLY A 41 9.91 1.51 -9.64
N GLY A 42 10.72 2.40 -9.05
CA GLY A 42 11.37 3.50 -9.76
C GLY A 42 10.51 4.76 -9.95
N ILE A 43 9.24 4.74 -9.52
CA ILE A 43 8.33 5.89 -9.55
C ILE A 43 8.31 6.55 -8.18
N THR A 44 8.37 7.88 -8.14
CA THR A 44 8.20 8.67 -6.91
C THR A 44 6.78 9.21 -6.81
N VAL A 45 6.05 8.79 -5.78
CA VAL A 45 4.73 9.31 -5.42
C VAL A 45 4.91 10.38 -4.35
N SER A 46 4.59 11.62 -4.67
CA SER A 46 4.77 12.73 -3.74
C SER A 46 3.64 12.83 -2.72
N ASN A 47 3.98 13.31 -1.51
CA ASN A 47 3.02 13.59 -0.44
C ASN A 47 2.06 12.41 -0.14
N GLN A 48 2.60 11.19 -0.15
CA GLN A 48 1.85 9.99 0.15
C GLN A 48 1.72 9.84 1.67
N SER A 49 0.50 9.61 2.13
CA SER A 49 0.26 9.37 3.56
C SER A 49 0.58 7.92 3.92
N PHE A 50 1.16 7.72 5.09
CA PHE A 50 1.39 6.40 5.68
C PHE A 50 1.29 6.47 7.21
N LEU A 51 1.13 5.32 7.85
CA LEU A 51 1.20 5.22 9.30
C LEU A 51 2.66 4.98 9.69
N LEU A 52 3.27 5.93 10.40
CA LEU A 52 4.57 5.72 11.02
C LEU A 52 4.34 5.02 12.37
N ALA A 53 4.65 3.72 12.42
CA ALA A 53 4.40 2.90 13.60
C ALA A 53 5.35 3.28 14.76
N ASN A 54 4.76 3.66 15.89
CA ASN A 54 5.48 3.95 17.13
C ASN A 54 5.50 2.73 18.06
N THR A 55 4.38 1.98 18.08
CA THR A 55 4.19 0.82 18.94
C THR A 55 3.62 -0.33 18.14
N THR A 56 4.22 -1.51 18.28
CA THR A 56 3.77 -2.75 17.64
C THR A 56 3.69 -3.88 18.66
N SER A 57 2.67 -4.73 18.58
CA SER A 57 2.61 -5.97 19.37
C SER A 57 3.78 -6.91 19.05
N GLU A 58 4.15 -7.78 20.00
CA GLU A 58 5.25 -8.76 19.84
C GLU A 58 5.13 -9.67 18.62
N LEU A 59 3.90 -9.91 18.15
CA LEU A 59 3.61 -10.62 16.90
C LEU A 59 4.48 -10.11 15.74
N PHE A 60 4.68 -8.80 15.63
CA PHE A 60 5.41 -8.19 14.53
C PHE A 60 6.92 -8.40 14.60
N GLN A 61 7.49 -8.75 15.75
CA GLN A 61 8.93 -9.01 15.88
C GLN A 61 9.39 -10.23 15.07
N HIS A 62 8.45 -11.14 14.77
CA HIS A 62 8.70 -12.39 14.06
C HIS A 62 8.29 -12.33 12.58
N VAL A 63 7.75 -11.20 12.13
CA VAL A 63 7.39 -10.99 10.72
C VAL A 63 8.65 -10.59 9.96
N PHE A 64 8.83 -11.10 8.73
CA PHE A 64 10.02 -10.78 7.93
C PHE A 64 9.95 -9.36 7.31
N ALA A 65 8.75 -8.85 7.07
CA ALA A 65 8.53 -7.55 6.45
C ALA A 65 8.64 -6.40 7.46
N ASP A 66 9.27 -5.29 7.05
CA ASP A 66 9.38 -4.05 7.84
C ASP A 66 8.08 -3.24 7.88
N GLY A 67 7.16 -3.49 6.95
CA GLY A 67 5.90 -2.76 6.84
C GLY A 67 4.94 -3.39 5.84
N VAL A 68 3.80 -2.73 5.64
CA VAL A 68 2.72 -3.20 4.77
C VAL A 68 2.34 -2.10 3.78
N LEU A 69 2.32 -2.44 2.49
CA LEU A 69 1.74 -1.59 1.46
C LEU A 69 0.29 -2.02 1.20
N GLY A 70 -0.66 -1.21 1.66
CA GLY A 70 -2.09 -1.46 1.43
C GLY A 70 -2.50 -1.14 -0.01
N LEU A 71 -3.06 -2.14 -0.71
CA LEU A 71 -3.60 -2.00 -2.06
C LEU A 71 -5.11 -2.25 -2.12
N SER A 72 -5.83 -2.14 -1.00
CA SER A 72 -7.31 -2.19 -1.00
C SER A 72 -7.90 -0.89 -1.56
N PRO A 73 -9.17 -0.87 -2.02
CA PRO A 73 -9.84 0.34 -2.49
C PRO A 73 -9.91 1.47 -1.44
N GLY A 74 -9.61 1.14 -0.18
CA GLY A 74 -9.56 2.03 0.97
C GLY A 74 -10.33 1.41 2.14
N CYS A 75 -9.96 1.75 3.37
CA CYS A 75 -10.79 1.54 4.56
C CYS A 75 -11.29 2.89 5.06
N LYS A 76 -12.56 2.98 5.45
CA LYS A 76 -13.12 4.18 6.10
C LYS A 76 -12.28 4.69 7.27
N GLU A 77 -11.69 3.80 8.08
CA GLU A 77 -10.83 4.21 9.21
C GLU A 77 -9.50 4.84 8.76
N CYS A 78 -9.01 4.45 7.57
CA CYS A 78 -7.68 4.76 7.06
C CYS A 78 -7.64 5.96 6.10
N ARG A 79 -8.80 6.57 5.82
CA ARG A 79 -9.03 7.57 4.75
C ARG A 79 -8.70 7.00 3.36
N SER A 80 -9.73 6.55 2.65
CA SER A 80 -9.65 6.11 1.25
C SER A 80 -9.01 7.15 0.30
N ASP A 81 -9.02 8.44 0.67
CA ASP A 81 -8.41 9.55 -0.09
C ASP A 81 -6.88 9.48 -0.21
N TYR A 82 -6.20 8.60 0.53
CA TYR A 82 -4.74 8.44 0.48
C TYR A 82 -4.32 7.07 -0.05
N ASN A 83 -5.19 6.37 -0.78
CA ASN A 83 -4.78 5.20 -1.54
C ASN A 83 -3.64 5.56 -2.51
N ILE A 84 -2.56 4.76 -2.51
CA ILE A 84 -1.36 5.05 -3.31
C ILE A 84 -1.61 5.03 -4.81
N LEU A 85 -2.51 4.17 -5.31
CA LEU A 85 -2.88 4.11 -6.72
C LEU A 85 -3.63 5.38 -7.14
N LYS A 86 -4.56 5.85 -6.30
CA LYS A 86 -5.25 7.12 -6.51
C LYS A 86 -4.26 8.29 -6.54
N ARG A 87 -3.29 8.31 -5.61
CA ARG A 87 -2.22 9.33 -5.59
C ARG A 87 -1.33 9.29 -6.83
N MET A 88 -0.96 8.10 -7.27
CA MET A 88 -0.22 7.92 -8.51
C MET A 88 -1.03 8.42 -9.72
N LYS A 89 -2.34 8.14 -9.76
CA LYS A 89 -3.21 8.59 -10.85
C LYS A 89 -3.40 10.10 -10.85
N GLU A 90 -3.66 10.71 -9.70
CA GLU A 90 -3.79 12.17 -9.52
C GLU A 90 -2.52 12.92 -9.96
N GLN A 91 -1.35 12.31 -9.76
CA GLN A 91 -0.05 12.85 -10.15
C GLN A 91 0.36 12.49 -11.59
N ASN A 92 -0.53 11.84 -12.37
CA ASN A 92 -0.26 11.37 -13.74
C ASN A 92 0.96 10.42 -13.86
N LEU A 93 1.26 9.67 -12.79
CA LEU A 93 2.37 8.70 -12.76
C LEU A 93 1.98 7.35 -13.37
N ILE A 94 0.67 7.07 -13.46
CA ILE A 94 0.11 5.84 -14.04
C ILE A 94 -1.10 6.14 -14.92
N GLU A 95 -1.33 5.28 -15.91
CA GLU A 95 -2.44 5.44 -16.86
C GLU A 95 -3.80 5.11 -16.27
N SER A 96 -3.88 4.17 -15.32
CA SER A 96 -5.14 3.73 -14.71
C SER A 96 -4.93 3.27 -13.27
N GLU A 97 -5.95 3.39 -12.42
CA GLU A 97 -5.96 2.90 -11.02
C GLU A 97 -6.13 1.37 -10.97
N VAL A 98 -5.25 0.66 -11.68
CA VAL A 98 -5.29 -0.80 -11.82
C VAL A 98 -3.92 -1.33 -11.42
N PHE A 99 -3.92 -2.48 -10.76
CA PHE A 99 -2.72 -3.27 -10.53
C PHE A 99 -3.01 -4.73 -10.85
N SER A 100 -1.95 -5.50 -11.10
CA SER A 100 -2.05 -6.94 -11.29
C SER A 100 -0.82 -7.65 -10.72
N PHE A 101 -1.01 -8.89 -10.28
CA PHE A 101 0.10 -9.74 -9.88
C PHE A 101 0.33 -10.82 -10.92
N ARG A 102 1.57 -10.97 -11.38
CA ARG A 102 2.03 -12.18 -12.04
C ARG A 102 2.65 -13.08 -11.00
N VAL A 103 2.08 -14.26 -10.77
CA VAL A 103 2.57 -15.22 -9.77
C VAL A 103 3.18 -16.40 -10.52
N CYS A 104 4.51 -16.50 -10.58
CA CYS A 104 5.19 -17.61 -11.26
C CYS A 104 5.53 -18.75 -10.29
N GLN A 105 4.93 -19.92 -10.51
CA GLN A 105 5.13 -21.11 -9.66
C GLN A 105 6.45 -21.87 -9.91
N GLU A 106 7.14 -21.62 -11.02
CA GLU A 106 8.32 -22.42 -11.42
C GLU A 106 9.67 -21.68 -11.31
N LYS A 107 9.66 -20.35 -11.14
CA LYS A 107 10.87 -19.51 -11.02
C LYS A 107 10.66 -18.41 -9.98
N SER A 108 10.50 -18.80 -8.72
CA SER A 108 10.79 -18.00 -7.50
C SER A 108 10.43 -16.50 -7.46
N GLY A 109 9.41 -16.03 -8.19
CA GLY A 109 9.10 -14.61 -8.25
C GLY A 109 7.63 -14.35 -8.55
N ALA A 110 6.98 -13.62 -7.66
CA ALA A 110 5.75 -12.91 -7.98
C ALA A 110 6.12 -11.44 -8.29
N GLU A 111 5.48 -10.86 -9.29
CA GLU A 111 5.68 -9.47 -9.69
C GLU A 111 4.38 -8.68 -9.54
N LEU A 112 4.50 -7.44 -9.10
CA LEU A 112 3.41 -6.47 -9.02
C LEU A 112 3.55 -5.48 -10.17
N TYR A 113 2.51 -5.40 -10.99
CA TYR A 113 2.34 -4.36 -12.01
C TYR A 113 1.37 -3.31 -11.49
N ILE A 114 1.73 -2.04 -11.66
CA ILE A 114 0.95 -0.89 -11.22
C ILE A 114 0.70 -0.02 -12.45
N GLY A 115 -0.54 0.47 -12.62
CA GLY A 115 -0.92 1.34 -13.72
C GLY A 115 -1.38 0.61 -14.98
N ALA A 116 -1.13 -0.69 -15.06
CA ALA A 116 -1.45 -1.52 -16.21
C ALA A 116 -1.84 -2.94 -15.77
N HIS A 117 -2.49 -3.62 -16.70
CA HIS A 117 -2.61 -5.07 -16.71
C HIS A 117 -1.40 -5.63 -17.50
N ASP A 118 -0.71 -6.66 -17.02
CA ASP A 118 0.24 -7.41 -17.87
C ASP A 118 -0.57 -8.31 -18.82
N PHE A 119 -0.46 -8.11 -20.15
CA PHE A 119 -1.14 -8.89 -21.19
C PHE A 119 -0.17 -9.55 -22.17
N GLY A 120 0.92 -10.15 -21.67
CA GLY A 120 1.84 -10.93 -22.50
C GLY A 120 1.23 -12.17 -23.18
N GLU A 121 0.03 -12.64 -22.77
CA GLU A 121 -0.61 -13.79 -23.41
C GLU A 121 -2.11 -13.55 -23.64
N THR A 122 -2.52 -13.75 -24.89
CA THR A 122 -3.91 -13.76 -25.37
C THR A 122 -4.74 -14.83 -24.67
N LYS A 123 -5.24 -14.51 -23.48
CA LYS A 123 -6.34 -15.24 -22.83
C LYS A 123 -7.43 -14.24 -22.48
N THR A 124 -8.67 -14.58 -22.80
CA THR A 124 -9.86 -13.74 -22.63
C THR A 124 -9.95 -13.19 -21.21
N LYS A 125 -9.85 -11.86 -21.07
CA LYS A 125 -10.07 -11.14 -19.81
C LYS A 125 -11.48 -11.44 -19.30
N LYS A 126 -11.58 -11.92 -18.06
CA LYS A 126 -12.85 -12.03 -17.33
C LYS A 126 -12.85 -11.07 -16.16
N THR A 127 -13.97 -10.41 -15.94
CA THR A 127 -14.17 -9.47 -14.82
C THR A 127 -15.33 -9.97 -13.98
N ILE A 128 -15.14 -10.06 -12.66
CA ILE A 128 -16.21 -10.31 -11.68
C ILE A 128 -16.39 -9.00 -10.90
N PRO A 129 -17.59 -8.42 -10.84
CA PRO A 129 -17.82 -7.19 -10.08
C PRO A 129 -17.64 -7.43 -8.59
N LEU A 130 -17.18 -6.42 -7.86
CA LEU A 130 -17.13 -6.46 -6.41
C LEU A 130 -18.54 -6.35 -5.80
N LYS A 131 -18.70 -6.84 -4.57
CA LYS A 131 -19.88 -6.56 -3.75
C LYS A 131 -19.99 -5.04 -3.52
N ILE A 132 -21.19 -4.49 -3.75
CA ILE A 132 -21.50 -3.05 -3.64
C ILE A 132 -21.09 -2.55 -2.24
N ASP A 133 -20.48 -1.35 -2.19
CA ASP A 133 -20.00 -0.66 -0.98
C ASP A 133 -18.89 -1.37 -0.18
N SER A 134 -18.10 -2.24 -0.83
CA SER A 134 -16.97 -2.88 -0.15
C SER A 134 -15.68 -2.07 -0.23
N ASP A 135 -15.14 -1.77 0.95
CA ASP A 135 -13.77 -1.29 1.21
C ASP A 135 -12.72 -2.42 1.02
N SER A 136 -13.06 -3.47 0.28
CA SER A 136 -12.36 -4.75 0.28
C SER A 136 -12.52 -5.49 -1.05
N TRP A 137 -11.55 -6.33 -1.37
CA TRP A 137 -11.57 -7.17 -2.58
C TRP A 137 -12.47 -8.40 -2.42
N LEU A 138 -13.79 -8.15 -2.27
CA LEU A 138 -14.81 -9.18 -2.11
C LEU A 138 -15.70 -9.25 -3.35
N PHE A 139 -15.79 -10.44 -3.95
CA PHE A 139 -16.66 -10.78 -5.08
C PHE A 139 -17.79 -11.72 -4.65
#